data_AF-A0A2L2Z5R3-F1
#
_entry.id   AF-A0A2L2Z5R3-F1
#
_cell.length_a   1.000
_cell.length_b   1.000
_cell.length_c   1.000
_cell.angle_alpha   90.00
_cell.angle_beta   90.00
_cell.angle_gamma   90.00
#
_symmetry.space_group_name_H-M   'P 1'
#
loop_
_entity.id
_entity.type
_entity.pdbx_description
1 polymer ?
#
loop_
_entity_poly.entity_id
_entity_poly.type
_entity_poly.pdbx_seq_one_letter_code
_entity_poly.pdbx_strand_id
1 'polypeptide(L)' 'EVKIDARIHSSIIGSRGRNVLKIMEQYKVAFRLPRQYDPDPDVVVIKGDEADVMDAKDYLLNLVEEFVQDMKDRELLR' A
#
# COMPACT_ATOMS: atom_id res chain seq x y z
N GLU A 1 -10.46 3.43 4.84
CA GLU A 1 -9.91 3.64 3.48
C GLU A 1 -8.66 4.48 3.58
N VAL A 2 -7.71 4.29 2.67
CA VAL A 2 -6.44 5.02 2.63
C VAL A 2 -6.20 5.47 1.18
N LYS A 3 -5.81 6.73 1.01
CA LYS A 3 -5.44 7.27 -0.31
C LYS A 3 -3.94 7.06 -0.54
N ILE A 4 -3.60 6.31 -1.57
CA ILE A 4 -2.25 5.96 -1.98
C ILE A 4 -2.18 6.14 -3.49
N ASP A 5 -1.15 6.86 -3.94
CA ASP A 5 -0.94 7.09 -5.36
C ASP A 5 -0.79 5.77 -6.12
N ALA A 6 -1.57 5.61 -7.19
CA ALA A 6 -1.58 4.40 -8.01
C ALA A 6 -0.19 4.00 -8.55
N ARG A 7 0.74 4.94 -8.70
CA ARG A 7 2.13 4.66 -9.12
C ARG A 7 2.87 3.77 -8.12
N ILE A 8 2.53 3.87 -6.84
CA ILE A 8 3.19 3.17 -5.74
C ILE A 8 2.54 1.80 -5.47
N HIS A 9 1.31 1.57 -5.95
CA HIS A 9 0.62 0.29 -5.77
C HIS A 9 1.47 -0.89 -6.22
N SER A 10 2.18 -0.79 -7.35
CA SER A 10 3.07 -1.84 -7.84
C SER A 10 4.20 -2.19 -6.85
N SER A 11 4.80 -1.17 -6.22
CA SER A 11 5.85 -1.32 -5.21
C SER A 11 5.31 -1.97 -3.93
N ILE A 12 4.11 -1.58 -3.49
CA ILE A 12 3.45 -2.14 -2.29
C ILE A 12 3.07 -3.60 -2.50
N ILE A 13 2.49 -3.95 -3.66
CA ILE A 13 2.14 -5.33 -4.00
C ILE A 13 3.40 -6.20 -4.02
N GLY A 14 4.48 -5.66 -4.60
CA GLY A 14 5.75 -6.35 -4.76
C GLY A 14 5.66 -7.54 -5.71
N SER A 15 6.75 -8.30 -5.81
CA SER A 15 6.85 -9.44 -6.72
C SER A 15 5.79 -10.51 -6.43
N ARG A 16 4.86 -10.70 -7.38
CA ARG A 16 3.73 -11.66 -7.30
C ARG A 16 2.78 -11.42 -6.11
N GLY A 17 2.67 -10.19 -5.62
CA GLY A 17 1.82 -9.90 -4.47
C GLY A 17 2.37 -10.38 -3.12
N ARG A 18 3.62 -10.87 -3.07
CA ARG A 18 4.20 -11.40 -1.83
C ARG A 18 4.27 -10.36 -0.72
N ASN A 19 4.51 -9.10 -1.05
CA ASN A 19 4.66 -8.07 -0.03
C ASN A 19 3.30 -7.75 0.60
N VAL A 20 2.27 -7.48 -0.21
CA VAL A 20 0.92 -7.24 0.32
C VAL A 20 0.37 -8.45 1.08
N LEU A 21 0.64 -9.69 0.63
CA LEU A 21 0.22 -10.90 1.35
C LEU A 21 0.87 -11.03 2.74
N LYS A 22 2.16 -10.68 2.86
CA LYS A 22 2.84 -10.65 4.17
C LYS A 22 2.20 -9.63 5.12
N ILE A 23 1.86 -8.44 4.61
CA ILE A 23 1.20 -7.42 5.42
C ILE A 23 -0.20 -7.91 5.84
N MET A 24 -0.94 -8.55 4.93
CA MET A 24 -2.24 -9.17 5.27
C MET A 24 -2.11 -10.20 6.38
N GLU A 25 -1.12 -11.10 6.32
CA GLU A 25 -0.92 -12.14 7.33
C GLU A 25 -0.43 -11.56 8.66
N GLN A 26 0.52 -10.63 8.62
CA GLN A 26 1.13 -10.03 9.81
C GLN A 26 0.11 -9.24 10.63
N TYR A 27 -0.72 -8.44 9.96
CA TYR A 27 -1.72 -7.59 10.60
C TYR A 27 -3.12 -8.21 10.58
N LYS A 28 -3.29 -9.44 10.07
CA LYS A 28 -4.59 -10.13 9.95
C LYS A 28 -5.68 -9.30 9.24
N VAL A 29 -5.27 -8.43 8.32
CA VAL A 29 -6.17 -7.58 7.54
C VAL A 29 -6.29 -8.07 6.10
N ALA A 30 -7.38 -7.70 5.44
CA ALA A 30 -7.56 -7.85 4.01
C ALA A 30 -7.43 -6.50 3.30
N PHE A 31 -6.56 -6.42 2.28
CA PHE A 31 -6.50 -5.28 1.37
C PHE A 31 -7.35 -5.51 0.13
N ARG A 32 -8.09 -4.48 -0.26
CA ARG A 32 -8.72 -4.36 -1.57
C ARG A 32 -8.09 -3.18 -2.29
N LEU A 33 -7.36 -3.49 -3.34
CA LEU A 33 -6.80 -2.51 -4.27
C LEU A 33 -7.88 -2.05 -5.25
N PRO A 34 -7.76 -0.82 -5.78
CA PRO A 34 -8.67 -0.31 -6.78
C PRO A 34 -8.50 -1.08 -8.09
N ARG A 35 -9.62 -1.39 -8.73
CA ARG A 35 -9.69 -2.04 -10.05
C ARG A 35 -9.68 -0.99 -11.15
N GLN A 36 -9.39 -1.40 -12.40
CA GLN A 36 -9.35 -0.50 -13.56
C GLN A 36 -10.61 0.35 -13.77
N TYR A 37 -11.76 -0.09 -13.24
CA TYR A 37 -13.05 0.59 -13.39
C TYR A 37 -13.54 1.24 -12.09
N ASP A 38 -12.74 1.21 -11.01
CA ASP A 38 -13.10 1.94 -9.80
C ASP A 38 -12.92 3.45 -10.05
N PRO A 39 -13.84 4.29 -9.53
CA PRO A 39 -13.85 5.73 -9.82
C PRO A 39 -12.66 6.49 -9.24
N ASP A 40 -12.03 5.94 -8.20
CA ASP A 40 -10.84 6.51 -7.57
C ASP A 40 -9.71 5.46 -7.58
N PRO A 41 -8.71 5.59 -8.48
CA PRO A 41 -7.62 4.63 -8.61
C PRO A 41 -6.61 4.72 -7.48
N ASP A 42 -6.74 5.71 -6.58
CA ASP A 42 -5.84 5.92 -5.46
C ASP A 42 -6.41 5.39 -4.14
N VAL A 43 -7.62 4.79 -4.14
CA VAL A 43 -8.26 4.33 -2.91
C VAL A 43 -7.97 2.86 -2.65
N VAL A 44 -7.25 2.60 -1.55
CA VAL A 44 -7.04 1.27 -0.98
C VAL A 44 -7.93 1.07 0.23
N VAL A 45 -8.68 -0.04 0.25
CA VAL A 45 -9.55 -0.39 1.37
C VAL A 45 -8.89 -1.47 2.20
N ILE A 46 -8.72 -1.20 3.50
CA ILE A 46 -8.23 -2.16 4.49
C ILE A 46 -9.45 -2.62 5.30
N LYS A 47 -9.61 -3.93 5.47
CA LYS A 47 -10.68 -4.54 6.26
C LYS A 47 -10.10 -5.50 7.29
N GLY A 48 -10.57 -5.44 8.52
CA GLY A 48 -10.12 -6.26 9.63
C GLY A 48 -10.65 -5.71 10.95
N ASP A 49 -10.09 -6.17 12.06
CA ASP A 49 -10.35 -5.59 13.37
C ASP A 49 -9.78 -4.17 13.46
N GLU A 50 -10.41 -3.30 14.25
CA GLU A 50 -10.08 -1.86 14.27
C GLU A 50 -8.62 -1.59 14.66
N ALA A 51 -8.11 -2.30 15.67
CA ALA A 51 -6.71 -2.19 16.11
C ALA A 51 -5.73 -2.63 15.01
N ASP A 52 -5.99 -3.80 14.41
CA ASP A 52 -5.21 -4.37 13.32
C ASP A 52 -5.21 -3.47 12.07
N VAL A 53 -6.35 -2.86 11.75
CA VAL A 53 -6.49 -1.89 10.65
C VAL A 53 -5.70 -0.63 10.91
N MET A 54 -5.67 -0.14 12.15
CA MET A 54 -4.90 1.04 12.53
C MET A 54 -3.40 0.76 12.40
N ASP A 55 -2.92 -0.35 12.95
CA ASP A 55 -1.52 -0.77 12.87
C ASP A 55 -1.09 -1.02 11.41
N ALA A 56 -1.93 -1.69 10.62
CA ALA A 56 -1.67 -1.93 9.20
C ALA A 56 -1.63 -0.63 8.39
N LYS A 57 -2.49 0.34 8.73
CA LYS A 57 -2.53 1.64 8.07
C LYS A 57 -1.26 2.44 8.35
N ASP A 58 -0.82 2.50 9.59
CA ASP A 58 0.40 3.23 9.96
C ASP A 58 1.63 2.60 9.30
N TYR A 59 1.73 1.27 9.31
CA TYR A 59 2.78 0.56 8.59
C TYR A 59 2.75 0.86 7.07
N LEU A 60 1.57 0.84 6.46
CA LEU A 60 1.43 1.11 5.03
C LEU A 60 1.82 2.54 4.66
N LEU A 61 1.46 3.53 5.48
CA LEU A 61 1.84 4.93 5.26
C LEU A 61 3.36 5.13 5.32
N ASN A 62 4.02 4.54 6.32
CA ASN A 62 5.47 4.58 6.42
C ASN A 62 6.14 3.94 5.19
N LEU A 63 5.64 2.77 4.77
CA LEU A 63 6.16 2.08 3.58
C LEU A 63 5.97 2.91 2.29
N VAL A 64 4.83 3.60 2.16
CA VAL A 64 4.58 4.51 1.04
C VAL A 64 5.58 5.66 1.05
N GLU A 65 5.83 6.26 2.21
CA GLU A 65 6.79 7.37 2.34
C GLU A 65 8.22 6.93 1.97
N GLU A 66 8.66 5.77 2.44
CA GLU A 66 9.94 5.18 2.04
C GLU A 66 10.04 4.99 0.52
N PHE A 67 9.01 4.43 -0.11
CA PHE A 67 9.00 4.28 -1.57
C PHE A 67 9.01 5.61 -2.32
N VAL A 68 8.31 6.63 -1.82
CA VAL A 68 8.35 7.98 -2.41
C VAL A 68 9.75 8.57 -2.34
N GLN A 69 10.43 8.45 -1.19
CA GLN A 69 11.80 8.93 -1.03
C GLN A 69 12.75 8.18 -1.96
N ASP A 70 12.70 6.84 -1.98
CA ASP A 70 13.51 5.99 -2.88
C ASP A 70 13.30 6.30 -4.37
N MET A 71 12.08 6.71 -4.74
CA MET A 71 11.78 7.13 -6.11
C MET A 71 12.41 8.48 -6.43
N LYS A 72 12.30 9.45 -5.52
CA LYS A 72 12.90 10.80 -5.67
C LYS A 72 14.43 10.72 -5.75
N ASP A 73 15.05 9.94 -4.86
CA ASP A 73 16.50 9.78 -4.82
C ASP A 73 17.02 9.15 -6.11
N ARG A 74 16.31 8.16 -6.67
CA ARG A 74 16.66 7.56 -7.97
C ARG A 74 16.46 8.51 -9.14
N GLU A 75 15.48 9.40 -9.07
CA GLU A 75 15.26 10.43 -10.09
C GLU A 75 16.35 11.51 -10.05
N LEU A 76 16.82 11.89 -8.86
CA LEU A 76 17.91 12.85 -8.64
C LEU A 76 19.28 12.33 -9.11
N LEU A 77 19.47 11.02 -9.16
CA LEU A 77 20.70 10.35 -9.61
C LEU A 77 20.74 10.11 -11.14
N ARG A 78 19.67 10.47 -11.87
CA ARG A 78 19.61 10.41 -13.34
C ARG A 78 19.95 11.74 -13.97
#